data_AF-A0A2W4NJI2-F1
#
_entry.id   AF-A0A2W4NJI2-F1
#
_cell.length_a   1.000
_cell.length_b   1.000
_cell.length_c   1.000
_cell.angle_alpha   90.00
_cell.angle_beta   90.00
_cell.angle_gamma   90.00
#
_symmetry.space_group_name_H-M   'P 1'
#
loop_
_entity.id
_entity.type
_entity.pdbx_description
1 polymer ?
#
loop_
_entity_poly.entity_id
_entity_poly.type
_entity_poly.pdbx_seq_one_letter_code
_entity_poly.pdbx_strand_id
1 'polypeptide(L)'
;MATEYDFSSVCRRLDALILIALELSPNGPPNMAGKIRKLVELGFTQPEIAQIIGKKLNYVTATLSRKRNGSSKKSSSTPEST
;
A
#
# COMPACT_ATOMS: atom_id res chain seq x y z
N MET A 1 21.52 -7.96 22.60
CA MET A 1 20.89 -6.62 22.59
C MET A 1 19.40 -6.83 22.73
N ALA A 2 18.83 -6.52 23.88
CA ALA A 2 17.38 -6.54 24.06
C ALA A 2 16.80 -5.44 23.17
N THR A 3 16.04 -5.81 22.14
CA THR A 3 15.25 -4.87 21.36
C THR A 3 14.16 -4.36 22.30
N GLU A 4 14.32 -3.16 22.84
CA GLU A 4 13.20 -2.46 23.45
C GLU A 4 12.16 -2.26 22.35
N TYR A 5 11.12 -3.10 22.39
CA TYR A 5 9.93 -2.88 21.60
C TYR A 5 9.25 -1.65 22.20
N ASP A 6 9.43 -0.51 21.55
CA ASP A 6 8.67 0.69 21.84
C ASP A 6 7.17 0.35 21.70
N PHE A 7 6.46 0.37 22.83
CA PHE A 7 5.04 0.09 22.90
C PHE A 7 4.24 0.98 21.93
N SER A 8 4.68 2.23 21.74
CA SER A 8 4.07 3.16 20.79
C SER A 8 4.17 2.66 19.34
N SER A 9 5.34 2.13 18.96
CA SER A 9 5.56 1.51 17.66
C SER A 9 4.68 0.28 17.43
N VAL A 10 4.41 -0.51 18.47
CA VAL A 10 3.51 -1.66 18.40
C VAL A 10 2.06 -1.21 18.25
N CYS A 11 1.60 -0.24 19.06
CA CYS A 11 0.26 0.35 18.96
C CYS A 11 0.01 0.91 17.55
N ARG A 12 0.95 1.70 17.02
CA ARG A 12 0.81 2.29 15.68
C ARG A 12 0.70 1.23 14.58
N ARG A 13 1.43 0.11 14.69
CA ARG A 13 1.32 -1.02 13.75
C ARG A 13 -0.01 -1.77 13.89
N LEU A 14 -0.51 -1.95 15.13
CA LEU A 14 -1.82 -2.54 15.38
C LEU A 14 -2.95 -1.67 14.81
N ASP A 15 -2.90 -0.36 15.02
CA ASP A 15 -3.88 0.58 14.46
C ASP A 15 -3.93 0.49 12.93
N ALA A 16 -2.77 0.39 12.28
CA ALA A 16 -2.68 0.21 10.84
C ALA A 16 -3.29 -1.13 10.37
N LEU A 17 -3.07 -2.22 11.11
CA LEU A 17 -3.65 -3.53 10.81
C LEU A 17 -5.17 -3.54 11.01
N ILE A 18 -5.67 -2.91 12.08
CA ILE A 18 -7.10 -2.75 12.35
C ILE A 18 -7.74 -1.93 11.23
N LEU A 19 -7.15 -0.80 10.86
CA LEU A 19 -7.66 0.03 9.77
C LEU A 19 -7.70 -0.72 8.44
N ILE A 20 -6.66 -1.50 8.14
CA ILE A 20 -6.64 -2.38 6.97
C ILE A 20 -7.78 -3.41 7.05
N ALA A 21 -8.00 -4.04 8.19
CA ALA A 21 -9.06 -5.03 8.38
C ALA A 21 -10.46 -4.42 8.28
N LEU A 22 -10.65 -3.18 8.74
CA LEU A 22 -11.92 -2.44 8.65
C LEU A 22 -12.20 -1.93 7.24
N GLU A 23 -11.19 -1.38 6.53
CA GLU A 23 -11.33 -1.01 5.11
C GLU A 23 -11.52 -2.25 4.21
N LEU A 24 -11.07 -3.42 4.65
CA LEU A 24 -11.35 -4.73 4.04
C LEU A 24 -12.65 -5.34 4.57
N SER A 25 -13.77 -4.69 4.34
CA SER A 25 -15.10 -5.28 4.58
C SER A 25 -15.75 -5.72 3.26
N PRO A 26 -16.74 -6.62 3.26
CA PRO A 26 -16.63 -8.03 2.83
C PRO A 26 -16.84 -8.26 1.33
N ASN A 27 -17.09 -7.20 0.55
CA ASN A 27 -17.72 -7.32 -0.77
C ASN A 27 -16.77 -7.11 -1.95
N GLY A 28 -15.45 -7.08 -1.72
CA GLY A 28 -14.48 -6.85 -2.79
C GLY A 28 -13.18 -7.61 -2.61
N PRO A 29 -12.49 -7.97 -3.72
CA PRO A 29 -11.21 -8.64 -3.66
C PRO A 29 -10.18 -7.74 -2.95
N PRO A 30 -9.28 -8.33 -2.13
CA PRO A 30 -8.31 -7.57 -1.36
C PRO A 30 -7.39 -6.74 -2.27
N ASN A 31 -7.59 -5.42 -2.29
CA ASN A 31 -6.75 -4.51 -3.07
C ASN A 31 -5.44 -4.20 -2.31
N MET A 32 -4.45 -5.07 -2.48
CA MET A 32 -3.14 -4.94 -1.84
C MET A 32 -2.43 -3.62 -2.19
N ALA A 33 -2.61 -3.13 -3.42
CA ALA A 33 -2.05 -1.84 -3.84
C ALA A 33 -2.71 -0.66 -3.11
N GLY A 34 -4.01 -0.75 -2.83
CA GLY A 34 -4.73 0.22 -2.00
C GLY A 34 -4.16 0.28 -0.59
N LYS A 35 -3.96 -0.88 0.05
CA LYS A 35 -3.37 -0.97 1.41
C LYS A 35 -1.98 -0.36 1.47
N ILE A 36 -1.11 -0.69 0.52
CA ILE A 36 0.25 -0.15 0.46
C ILE A 36 0.22 1.38 0.36
N ARG A 37 -0.68 1.94 -0.45
CA ARG A 37 -0.81 3.40 -0.60
C ARG A 37 -1.33 4.06 0.67
N LYS A 38 -2.37 3.48 1.28
CA LYS A 38 -2.93 4.00 2.53
C LYS A 38 -1.88 4.04 3.64
N LEU A 39 -1.04 3.01 3.75
CA LEU A 39 0.05 2.99 4.72
C LEU A 39 1.11 4.07 4.44
N VAL A 40 1.42 4.35 3.17
CA VAL A 40 2.30 5.49 2.83
C VAL A 40 1.66 6.81 3.24
N GLU A 41 0.36 6.99 3.01
CA GLU A 41 -0.40 8.20 3.42
C GLU A 41 -0.42 8.39 4.94
N LEU A 42 -0.42 7.29 5.70
CA LEU A 42 -0.30 7.28 7.17
C LEU A 42 1.15 7.48 7.67
N GLY A 43 2.08 7.73 6.76
CA GLY A 43 3.47 8.05 7.07
C GLY A 43 4.34 6.85 7.41
N PHE A 44 3.95 5.63 7.04
CA PHE A 44 4.83 4.45 7.18
C PHE A 44 5.88 4.42 6.08
N THR A 45 7.08 3.99 6.45
CA THR A 45 8.18 3.76 5.51
C THR A 45 7.98 2.44 4.75
N GLN A 46 8.57 2.31 3.55
CA GLN A 46 8.45 1.07 2.75
C GLN A 46 8.89 -0.21 3.50
N PRO A 47 9.95 -0.21 4.33
CA PRO A 47 10.31 -1.34 5.18
C PRO A 47 9.26 -1.68 6.24
N GLU A 48 8.68 -0.68 6.92
CA GLU A 48 7.62 -0.91 7.90
C GLU A 48 6.36 -1.47 7.23
N ILE A 49 6.01 -0.93 6.05
CA ILE A 49 4.90 -1.43 5.24
C ILE A 49 5.11 -2.90 4.91
N ALA A 50 6.32 -3.27 4.45
CA ALA A 50 6.68 -4.65 4.14
C ALA A 50 6.48 -5.59 5.35
N GLN A 51 6.83 -5.14 6.55
CA GLN A 51 6.60 -5.87 7.80
C GLN A 51 5.09 -5.98 8.12
N ILE A 52 4.33 -4.89 8.03
CA ILE A 52 2.90 -4.84 8.34
C ILE A 52 2.10 -5.76 7.41
N ILE A 53 2.38 -5.72 6.09
CA ILE A 53 1.62 -6.49 5.10
C ILE A 53 2.17 -7.91 4.86
N GLY A 54 3.31 -8.25 5.47
CA GLY A 54 3.98 -9.54 5.30
C GLY A 54 4.48 -9.81 3.87
N LYS A 55 5.01 -8.78 3.18
CA LYS A 55 5.56 -8.91 1.81
C LYS A 55 7.01 -8.45 1.76
N LYS A 56 7.75 -8.89 0.74
CA LYS A 56 9.12 -8.41 0.49
C LYS A 56 9.10 -6.93 0.14
N LEU A 57 10.13 -6.18 0.56
CA LEU A 57 10.28 -4.76 0.26
C LEU A 57 10.15 -4.46 -1.25
N ASN A 58 10.77 -5.28 -2.10
CA ASN A 58 10.68 -5.14 -3.56
C ASN A 58 9.25 -5.15 -4.10
N TYR A 59 8.35 -5.92 -3.47
CA TYR A 59 6.93 -5.93 -3.83
C TYR A 59 6.27 -4.59 -3.52
N VAL A 60 6.56 -4.01 -2.36
CA VAL A 60 6.07 -2.68 -1.95
C VAL A 60 6.57 -1.62 -2.92
N THR A 61 7.88 -1.60 -3.19
CA THR A 61 8.52 -0.64 -4.09
C THR A 61 7.97 -0.74 -5.52
N ALA A 62 7.81 -1.95 -6.05
CA ALA A 62 7.23 -2.17 -7.37
C ALA A 62 5.76 -1.71 -7.44
N THR A 63 4.99 -1.95 -6.38
CA THR A 63 3.59 -1.53 -6.28
C THR A 63 3.43 -0.01 -6.28
N LEU A 64 4.31 0.70 -5.57
CA LEU A 64 4.36 2.16 -5.58
C LEU A 64 4.81 2.70 -6.94
N SER A 65 5.80 2.05 -7.57
CA SER A 65 6.34 2.46 -8.88
C SER A 65 5.34 2.29 -10.02
N ARG A 66 4.51 1.23 -10.01
CA ARG A 66 3.47 1.00 -11.03
C ARG A 66 2.44 2.14 -11.11
N LYS A 67 2.14 2.83 -10.01
CA LYS A 67 1.25 4.00 -10.02
C LYS A 67 1.84 5.15 -10.84
N ARG A 68 3.15 5.39 -10.72
CA ARG A 68 3.85 6.50 -11.40
C ARG A 68 3.82 6.37 -12.92
N ASN A 69 3.82 5.14 -13.45
CA ASN A 69 3.84 4.88 -14.89
C ASN A 69 2.45 4.58 -15.49
N GLY A 70 1.40 4.49 -14.66
CA GLY A 70 0.03 4.24 -15.12
C GLY A 70 -0.70 5.49 -15.62
N SER A 71 -0.18 6.68 -15.35
CA SER A 71 -0.75 7.97 -15.77
C SER A 71 -0.33 8.41 -17.17
N SER A 72 0.56 7.67 -17.86
CA SER A 72 1.13 8.05 -19.16
C SER A 72 0.52 7.31 -20.36
N LYS A 73 -0.62 6.64 -20.24
CA LYS A 73 -1.26 5.95 -21.38
C LYS A 73 -2.78 6.09 -21.41
N LYS A 74 -3.27 7.33 -21.60
CA LYS A 74 -4.63 7.57 -22.09
C LYS A 74 -4.75 8.92 -22.80
N SER A 75 -4.13 9.03 -23.98
CA SER A 75 -4.46 10.07 -24.97
C SER A 75 -3.94 9.66 -26.35
N SER A 76 -4.57 8.68 -26.97
CA SER A 76 -4.59 8.58 -28.43
C SER A 76 -6.03 8.27 -28.80
N SER A 77 -6.83 9.33 -28.82
CA SER A 77 -8.13 9.38 -29.47
C SER A 77 -7.92 9.13 -30.96
N THR A 78 -8.26 7.94 -31.43
CA THR A 78 -8.65 7.71 -32.82
C THR A 78 -10.08 8.20 -32.98
N PRO A 79 -10.36 9.17 -33.86
CA PRO A 79 -11.62 9.20 -34.58
C PRO A 79 -11.37 8.60 -35.96
N GLU A 80 -11.95 7.43 -36.15
CA GLU A 80 -12.30 6.90 -37.45
C GLU A 80 -13.32 7.86 -38.08
N SER A 81 -13.06 8.38 -39.28
CA SER A 81 -14.07 9.09 -40.09
C SER A 81 -13.64 9.10 -41.56
N THR A 82 -14.32 8.20 -42.30
CA THR A 82 -14.79 8.27 -43.69
C THR A 82 -13.77 8.33 -44.82
#